data_AF-A0A5P2G2K5-F1
#
_entry.id   AF-A0A5P2G2K5-F1
#
_cell.length_a   1.000
_cell.length_b   1.000
_cell.length_c   1.000
_cell.angle_alpha   90.00
_cell.angle_beta   90.00
_cell.angle_gamma   90.00
#
_symmetry.space_group_name_H-M   'P 1'
#
loop_
_entity.id
_entity.type
_entity.pdbx_description
1 polymer ?
#
loop_
_entity_poly.entity_id
_entity_poly.type
_entity_poly.pdbx_seq_one_letter_code
_entity_poly.pdbx_strand_id
1 'polypeptide(L)'
;MENFSLNNIDTTEIEFIVWQFHHQLLSPTEQEDVALKIANATQWANILDKIKQEELQFQTLEEEQPSMRFTKNIMEAIQPLEIKKPIHNYVNKKIIQLAAIYFLAILTITVILLTNQIIHNWDSSKSFQLNISLINPIQLNSMTKYISPQLIYCFYGINLVTAMILIQNYLIHRIKDKNASKL
;
A
#
# COMPACT_ATOMS: atom_id res chain seq x y z
N MET A 1 18.32 1.93 13.10
CA MET A 1 19.31 0.93 12.65
C MET A 1 20.50 1.11 13.56
N GLU A 2 20.45 0.48 14.72
CA GLU A 2 21.48 0.55 15.75
C GLU A 2 22.49 -0.56 15.42
N ASN A 3 23.72 -0.18 15.09
CA ASN A 3 24.78 -1.11 14.75
C ASN A 3 25.13 -1.91 16.00
N PHE A 4 24.58 -3.13 16.11
CA PHE A 4 24.89 -4.08 17.16
C PHE A 4 26.39 -4.43 17.09
N SER A 5 27.16 -3.88 18.02
CA SER A 5 28.57 -4.22 18.21
C SER A 5 28.66 -5.60 18.87
N LEU A 6 28.86 -6.62 18.03
CA LEU A 6 28.84 -8.03 18.40
C LEU A 6 30.11 -8.51 19.15
N ASN A 7 30.84 -7.61 19.80
CA ASN A 7 32.13 -7.91 20.45
C ASN A 7 32.05 -8.06 21.98
N ASN A 8 30.88 -7.84 22.59
CA ASN A 8 30.68 -8.01 24.03
C ASN A 8 29.24 -8.49 24.33
N ILE A 9 28.81 -9.49 23.57
CA ILE A 9 27.46 -10.06 23.63
C ILE A 9 27.38 -11.01 24.81
N ASP A 10 26.37 -10.84 25.65
CA ASP A 10 26.03 -11.82 26.69
C ASP A 10 25.61 -13.14 26.03
N THR A 11 25.91 -14.27 26.67
CA THR A 11 25.59 -15.62 26.16
C THR A 11 24.11 -15.79 25.79
N THR A 12 23.21 -15.10 26.50
CA THR A 12 21.76 -15.08 26.24
C THR A 12 21.40 -14.37 24.93
N GLU A 13 22.14 -13.34 24.55
CA GLU A 13 21.89 -12.58 23.33
C GLU A 13 22.46 -13.31 22.10
N ILE A 14 23.58 -14.05 22.25
CA ILE A 14 24.05 -14.99 21.23
C ILE A 14 23.01 -16.08 20.98
N GLU A 15 22.44 -16.66 22.05
CA GLU A 15 21.39 -17.67 21.96
C GLU A 15 20.16 -17.17 21.21
N PHE A 16 19.73 -15.93 21.47
CA PHE A 16 18.60 -15.31 20.78
C PHE A 16 18.87 -15.09 19.29
N ILE A 17 20.06 -14.63 18.92
CA ILE A 17 20.44 -14.40 17.51
C ILE A 17 20.53 -15.74 16.76
N VAL A 18 21.15 -16.77 17.37
CA VAL A 18 21.24 -18.10 16.77
C VAL A 18 19.86 -18.75 16.64
N TRP A 19 18.97 -18.55 17.60
CA TRP A 19 17.58 -19.03 17.53
C TRP A 19 16.82 -18.39 16.37
N GLN A 20 16.93 -17.07 16.20
CA GLN A 20 16.33 -16.37 15.06
C GLN A 20 16.90 -16.88 13.72
N PHE A 21 18.20 -17.19 13.68
CA PHE A 21 18.88 -17.69 12.48
C PHE A 21 18.35 -19.06 12.08
N HIS A 22 18.20 -19.97 13.04
CA HIS A 22 17.62 -21.29 12.81
C HIS A 22 16.18 -21.22 12.28
N HIS A 23 15.39 -20.24 12.73
CA HIS A 23 14.01 -20.02 12.29
C HIS A 23 13.86 -19.11 11.05
N GLN A 24 14.96 -18.71 10.41
CA GLN A 24 14.97 -17.83 9.22
C GLN A 24 14.27 -16.47 9.45
N LEU A 25 14.35 -15.93 10.67
CA LEU A 25 13.70 -14.67 11.04
C LEU A 25 14.56 -13.42 10.83
N LEU A 26 15.85 -13.58 10.52
CA LEU A 26 16.77 -12.47 10.26
C LEU A 26 16.70 -11.96 8.82
N SER A 27 17.11 -10.70 8.64
CA SER A 27 17.33 -10.10 7.32
C SER A 27 18.45 -10.82 6.56
N PRO A 28 18.46 -10.80 5.21
CA PRO A 28 19.41 -11.56 4.40
C PRO A 28 20.88 -11.17 4.65
N THR A 29 21.15 -9.91 5.02
CA THR A 29 22.50 -9.44 5.36
C THR A 29 22.99 -9.98 6.69
N GLU A 30 22.11 -10.08 7.69
CA GLU A 30 22.46 -10.59 9.03
C GLU A 30 22.61 -12.13 9.03
N GLN A 31 21.92 -12.83 8.11
CA GLN A 31 22.08 -14.27 7.94
C GLN A 31 23.49 -14.66 7.49
N GLU A 32 24.08 -13.90 6.56
CA GLU A 32 25.45 -14.14 6.09
C GLU A 32 26.47 -13.91 7.21
N ASP A 33 26.30 -12.83 7.98
CA ASP A 33 27.18 -12.49 9.11
C ASP A 33 27.13 -13.56 10.23
N VAL A 34 25.94 -14.08 10.54
CA VAL A 34 25.78 -15.15 11.55
C VAL A 34 26.33 -16.48 11.04
N ALA A 35 26.16 -16.80 9.75
CA ALA A 35 26.74 -18.00 9.14
C ALA A 35 28.28 -17.99 9.18
N LEU A 36 28.90 -16.84 8.90
CA LEU A 36 30.34 -16.67 9.04
C LEU A 36 30.81 -16.82 10.49
N LYS A 37 30.00 -16.39 11.47
CA LYS A 37 30.33 -16.55 12.89
C LYS A 37 30.18 -17.98 13.38
N ILE A 38 29.19 -18.72 12.91
CA ILE A 38 29.04 -20.16 13.19
C ILE A 38 30.24 -20.93 12.63
N ALA A 39 30.74 -20.57 11.45
CA ALA A 39 31.91 -21.22 10.84
C ALA A 39 33.23 -20.92 11.57
N ASN A 40 33.38 -19.71 12.14
CA ASN A 40 34.64 -19.24 12.72
C ASN A 40 34.73 -19.40 14.24
N ALA A 41 33.61 -19.40 14.97
CA ALA A 41 33.58 -19.40 16.44
C ALA A 41 32.87 -20.63 17.01
N THR A 42 33.59 -21.43 17.79
CA THR A 42 33.10 -22.68 18.40
C THR A 42 31.90 -22.49 19.33
N GLN A 43 31.78 -21.33 19.97
CA GLN A 43 30.67 -21.00 20.88
C GLN A 43 29.32 -20.94 20.14
N TRP A 44 29.29 -20.39 18.92
CA TRP A 44 28.06 -20.22 18.13
C TRP A 44 27.55 -21.57 17.59
N ALA A 45 28.47 -22.45 17.19
CA ALA A 45 28.14 -23.81 16.77
C ALA A 45 27.55 -24.64 17.91
N ASN A 46 28.14 -24.57 19.11
CA ASN A 46 27.65 -25.31 20.28
C ASN A 46 26.23 -24.90 20.69
N ILE A 47 25.91 -23.61 20.61
CA ILE A 47 24.56 -23.08 20.92
C ILE A 47 23.55 -23.54 19.86
N LEU A 48 23.93 -23.55 18.58
CA LEU A 48 23.08 -24.06 17.51
C LEU A 48 22.75 -25.55 17.72
N ASP A 49 23.74 -26.35 18.09
CA ASP A 49 23.54 -27.78 18.36
C ASP A 49 22.66 -28.01 19.60
N LYS A 50 22.83 -27.19 20.65
CA LYS A 50 21.94 -27.20 21.83
C LYS A 50 20.49 -26.94 21.43
N ILE A 51 20.21 -25.89 20.66
CA ILE A 51 18.85 -25.54 20.22
C ILE A 51 18.22 -26.68 19.40
N LYS A 52 18.98 -27.30 18.48
CA LYS A 52 18.50 -28.44 17.69
C LYS A 52 18.19 -29.66 18.55
N GLN A 53 19.03 -29.93 19.56
CA GLN A 53 18.80 -31.04 20.49
C GLN A 53 17.55 -30.82 21.33
N GLU A 54 17.33 -29.61 21.83
CA GLU A 54 16.12 -29.24 22.57
C GLU A 54 14.87 -29.36 21.70
N GLU A 55 14.91 -28.84 20.47
CA GLU A 55 13.80 -28.96 19.51
C GLU A 55 13.46 -30.43 19.22
N LEU A 56 14.47 -31.28 19.04
CA LEU A 56 14.26 -32.72 18.84
C LEU A 56 13.63 -33.38 20.06
N GLN A 57 14.02 -32.98 21.27
CA GLN A 57 13.38 -33.45 22.51
C GLN A 57 11.90 -33.03 22.56
N PHE A 58 11.58 -31.78 22.17
CA PHE A 58 10.20 -31.29 22.06
C PHE A 58 9.39 -32.00 20.98
N GLN A 59 10.00 -32.41 19.87
CA GLN A 59 9.33 -33.18 18.82
C GLN A 59 9.10 -34.65 19.24
N THR A 60 9.92 -35.19 20.15
CA THR A 60 9.73 -36.55 20.70
C THR A 60 8.76 -36.61 21.86
N LEU A 61 8.43 -35.48 22.48
CA LEU A 61 7.28 -35.38 23.38
C LEU A 61 6.04 -35.59 22.50
N GLU A 62 5.35 -36.72 22.71
CA GLU A 62 4.11 -37.03 22.02
C GLU A 62 3.18 -35.81 22.11
N GLU A 63 2.60 -35.41 20.97
CA GLU A 63 1.58 -34.36 20.91
C GLU A 63 0.38 -34.80 21.77
N GLU A 64 0.42 -34.51 23.08
CA GLU A 64 -0.77 -34.57 23.91
C GLU A 64 -1.74 -33.55 23.32
N GLN A 65 -2.74 -34.05 22.59
CA GLN A 65 -3.78 -33.21 22.04
C GLN A 65 -4.35 -32.37 23.19
N PRO A 66 -4.40 -31.04 23.03
CA PRO A 66 -4.89 -30.18 24.07
C PRO A 66 -6.30 -30.63 24.45
N SER A 67 -6.63 -30.57 25.75
CA SER A 67 -7.93 -31.02 26.21
C SER A 67 -9.04 -30.35 25.40
N MET A 68 -10.07 -31.10 25.02
CA MET A 68 -11.20 -30.57 24.23
C MET A 68 -11.85 -29.35 24.90
N ARG A 69 -11.76 -29.26 26.24
CA ARG A 69 -12.21 -28.11 27.04
C ARG A 69 -11.32 -26.87 26.87
N PHE A 70 -10.01 -27.03 26.76
CA PHE A 70 -9.09 -25.91 26.51
C PHE A 70 -9.32 -25.29 25.14
N THR A 71 -9.40 -26.11 24.09
CA THR A 71 -9.71 -25.64 22.73
C THR A 71 -11.06 -24.94 22.70
N LYS A 72 -12.08 -25.49 23.39
CA LYS A 72 -13.39 -24.87 23.53
C LYS A 72 -13.32 -23.53 24.28
N ASN A 73 -12.63 -23.47 25.41
CA ASN A 73 -12.50 -22.25 26.22
C ASN A 73 -11.75 -21.14 25.45
N ILE A 74 -10.69 -21.50 24.71
CA ILE A 74 -9.98 -20.54 23.86
C ILE A 74 -10.88 -20.08 22.73
N MET A 75 -11.56 -21.00 22.03
CA MET A 75 -12.43 -20.66 20.91
C MET A 75 -13.58 -19.75 21.35
N GLU A 76 -14.21 -20.02 22.49
CA GLU A 76 -15.24 -19.16 23.09
C GLU A 76 -14.69 -17.78 23.50
N ALA A 77 -13.45 -17.72 23.99
CA ALA A 77 -12.81 -16.46 24.37
C ALA A 77 -12.38 -15.60 23.15
N ILE A 78 -11.97 -16.21 22.04
CA ILE A 78 -11.58 -15.49 20.81
C ILE A 78 -12.73 -15.29 19.82
N GLN A 79 -13.83 -16.04 19.91
CA GLN A 79 -14.99 -15.90 19.03
C GLN A 79 -15.60 -14.50 19.02
N PRO A 80 -15.73 -13.75 20.15
CA PRO A 80 -16.17 -12.36 20.08
C PRO A 80 -15.09 -11.41 19.53
N LEU A 81 -13.83 -11.85 19.49
CA LEU A 81 -12.73 -11.15 18.79
C LEU A 81 -12.62 -11.56 17.32
N GLU A 82 -13.53 -12.40 16.78
CA GLU A 82 -13.53 -12.80 15.38
C GLU A 82 -13.38 -11.57 14.48
N ILE A 83 -12.33 -11.66 13.68
CA ILE A 83 -11.76 -10.67 12.79
C ILE A 83 -12.88 -9.86 12.14
N LYS A 84 -13.05 -8.63 12.63
CA LYS A 84 -13.90 -7.60 12.03
C LYS A 84 -13.68 -7.66 10.52
N LYS A 85 -14.74 -7.98 9.76
CA LYS A 85 -14.72 -8.10 8.29
C LYS A 85 -13.77 -7.07 7.68
N PRO A 86 -12.97 -7.43 6.66
CA PRO A 86 -11.95 -6.54 6.09
C PRO A 86 -12.56 -5.17 5.83
N ILE A 87 -11.80 -4.12 6.16
CA ILE A 87 -12.17 -2.68 6.22
C ILE A 87 -12.47 -2.12 4.81
N HIS A 88 -13.08 -2.90 3.93
CA HIS A 88 -13.34 -2.57 2.54
C HIS A 88 -14.41 -1.49 2.34
N ASN A 89 -14.99 -0.94 3.41
CA ASN A 89 -16.17 -0.08 3.31
C ASN A 89 -16.07 1.23 4.11
N TYR A 90 -14.86 1.75 4.35
CA TYR A 90 -14.72 3.07 5.01
C TYR A 90 -14.95 4.25 4.06
N VAL A 91 -14.91 4.05 2.73
CA VAL A 91 -15.16 5.13 1.78
C VAL A 91 -16.66 5.32 1.58
N ASN A 92 -17.19 6.41 2.12
CA ASN A 92 -18.59 6.79 1.94
C ASN A 92 -18.92 6.96 0.45
N LYS A 93 -19.95 6.25 -0.05
CA LYS A 93 -20.41 6.34 -1.44
C LYS A 93 -20.71 7.79 -1.89
N LYS A 94 -21.10 8.67 -0.97
CA LYS A 94 -21.30 10.11 -1.23
C LYS A 94 -20.01 10.82 -1.67
N ILE A 95 -18.86 10.43 -1.14
CA ILE A 95 -17.55 11.01 -1.50
C ILE A 95 -17.20 10.62 -2.94
N ILE A 96 -17.44 9.37 -3.32
CA ILE A 96 -17.22 8.89 -4.70
C ILE A 96 -18.16 9.62 -5.66
N GLN A 97 -19.43 9.78 -5.29
CA GLN A 97 -20.39 10.52 -6.11
C GLN A 97 -20.01 12.00 -6.28
N LEU A 98 -19.54 12.64 -5.21
CA LEU A 98 -19.05 14.02 -5.25
C LEU A 98 -17.83 14.16 -6.17
N ALA A 99 -16.85 13.24 -6.05
CA ALA A 99 -15.67 13.22 -6.91
C ALA A 99 -16.03 13.02 -8.39
N ALA A 100 -17.01 12.17 -8.69
CA ALA A 100 -17.49 11.95 -10.05
C ALA A 100 -18.17 13.20 -10.63
N ILE A 101 -19.04 13.87 -9.87
CA ILE A 101 -19.70 15.12 -10.29
C ILE A 101 -18.67 16.23 -10.53
N TYR A 102 -17.71 16.37 -9.61
CA TYR A 102 -16.63 17.34 -9.71
C TYR A 102 -15.78 17.13 -10.98
N PHE A 103 -15.38 15.89 -11.26
CA PHE A 103 -14.64 15.56 -12.47
C PHE A 103 -15.44 15.91 -13.73
N LEU A 104 -16.73 15.59 -13.76
CA LEU A 104 -17.60 15.86 -14.90
C LEU A 104 -17.78 17.38 -15.13
N ALA A 105 -17.89 18.17 -14.05
CA ALA A 105 -17.95 19.63 -14.14
C ALA A 105 -16.64 20.24 -14.68
N ILE A 106 -15.47 19.73 -14.30
CA ILE A 106 -14.19 20.18 -14.87
C ILE A 106 -14.10 19.83 -16.35
N LEU A 107 -14.52 18.61 -16.72
CA LEU A 107 -14.51 18.15 -18.11
C LEU A 107 -15.40 19.06 -18.98
N THR A 108 -16.60 19.41 -18.54
CA THR A 108 -17.51 20.28 -19.30
C THR A 108 -16.93 21.68 -19.47
N ILE A 109 -16.38 22.27 -18.40
CA ILE A 109 -15.72 23.59 -18.48
C ILE A 109 -14.53 23.53 -19.45
N THR A 110 -13.73 22.47 -19.38
CA THR A 110 -12.57 22.28 -20.28
C THR A 110 -13.03 22.22 -21.74
N VAL A 111 -14.07 21.43 -22.04
CA VAL A 111 -14.62 21.34 -23.41
C VAL A 111 -15.10 22.70 -23.91
N ILE A 112 -15.82 23.47 -23.07
CA ILE A 112 -16.32 24.80 -23.44
C ILE A 112 -15.15 25.76 -23.76
N LEU A 113 -14.09 25.74 -22.93
CA LEU A 113 -12.90 26.57 -23.15
C LEU A 113 -12.17 26.18 -24.44
N LEU A 114 -12.01 24.88 -24.69
CA LEU A 114 -11.39 24.37 -25.92
C LEU A 114 -12.20 24.76 -27.15
N THR A 115 -13.53 24.62 -27.12
CA THR A 115 -14.39 25.03 -28.25
C THR A 115 -14.32 26.53 -28.50
N ASN A 116 -14.34 27.36 -27.46
CA ASN A 116 -14.21 28.80 -27.62
C ASN A 116 -12.84 29.19 -28.20
N GLN A 117 -11.76 28.50 -27.81
CA GLN A 117 -10.42 28.73 -28.34
C GLN A 117 -10.29 28.31 -29.81
N ILE A 118 -10.85 27.18 -30.20
CA ILE A 118 -10.83 26.70 -31.58
C ILE A 118 -11.61 27.66 -32.50
N ILE A 119 -12.75 28.18 -32.04
CA ILE A 119 -13.58 29.13 -32.80
C ILE A 119 -12.87 30.48 -32.99
N HIS A 120 -12.15 30.98 -31.97
CA HIS A 120 -11.48 32.28 -32.03
C HIS A 120 -10.09 32.27 -32.67
N ASN A 121 -9.41 31.12 -32.72
CA ASN A 121 -7.99 31.03 -33.08
C ASN A 121 -7.74 30.03 -34.22
N TRP A 122 -8.66 29.97 -35.19
CA TRP A 122 -8.55 29.18 -36.43
C TRP A 122 -7.47 29.77 -37.36
N ASP A 123 -6.21 29.74 -36.93
CA ASP A 123 -5.08 30.04 -37.80
C ASP A 123 -4.12 28.84 -37.75
N SER A 124 -4.06 28.12 -38.87
CA SER A 124 -3.59 26.73 -39.01
C SER A 124 -2.09 26.50 -38.77
N SER A 125 -1.38 27.50 -38.25
CA SER A 125 0.09 27.52 -38.18
C SER A 125 0.66 27.70 -36.77
N LYS A 126 -0.18 27.84 -35.74
CA LYS A 126 0.29 27.95 -34.35
C LYS A 126 0.16 26.62 -33.63
N SER A 127 1.25 26.20 -32.98
CA SER A 127 1.25 25.07 -32.04
C SER A 127 0.13 25.27 -31.01
N PHE A 128 -0.52 24.17 -30.60
CA PHE A 128 -1.58 24.18 -29.60
C PHE A 128 -1.05 24.72 -28.27
N GLN A 129 -1.11 26.05 -28.10
CA GLN A 129 -0.81 26.75 -26.87
C GLN A 129 -2.16 27.04 -26.22
N LEU A 130 -2.40 26.47 -25.04
CA LEU A 130 -3.60 26.68 -24.25
C LEU A 130 -3.55 28.14 -23.75
N ASN A 131 -4.18 29.05 -24.48
CA ASN A 131 -4.15 30.49 -24.20
C ASN A 131 -5.36 30.78 -23.29
N ILE A 132 -5.10 30.79 -21.99
CA ILE A 132 -6.11 30.93 -20.92
C ILE A 132 -6.68 32.37 -20.88
N SER A 133 -6.21 33.25 -21.76
CA SER A 133 -6.61 34.66 -21.90
C SER A 133 -8.00 34.86 -22.52
N LEU A 134 -8.69 33.80 -22.94
CA LEU A 134 -10.04 33.86 -23.54
C LEU A 134 -11.19 33.91 -22.52
N ILE A 135 -10.89 33.84 -21.21
CA ILE A 135 -11.86 34.22 -20.20
C ILE A 135 -11.79 35.75 -20.14
N ASN A 136 -12.77 36.43 -20.75
CA ASN A 136 -12.98 37.87 -20.51
C ASN A 136 -12.78 38.12 -19.01
N PRO A 137 -11.87 39.03 -18.60
CA PRO A 137 -11.51 39.19 -17.21
C PRO A 137 -12.70 39.78 -16.47
N ILE A 138 -13.61 38.92 -16.00
CA ILE A 138 -14.49 39.20 -14.88
C ILE A 138 -13.55 39.37 -13.69
N GLN A 139 -12.91 40.53 -13.58
CA GLN A 139 -12.09 41.04 -12.48
C GLN A 139 -11.35 39.99 -11.63
N LEU A 140 -10.81 38.93 -12.24
CA LEU A 140 -10.08 37.87 -11.54
C LEU A 140 -8.58 38.20 -11.43
N ASN A 141 -8.22 39.49 -11.63
CA ASN A 141 -6.85 39.99 -11.64
C ASN A 141 -6.11 39.73 -10.32
N SER A 142 -6.84 39.50 -9.23
CA SER A 142 -6.26 39.19 -7.91
C SER A 142 -5.93 37.70 -7.73
N MET A 143 -6.65 36.79 -8.38
CA MET A 143 -6.53 35.34 -8.16
C MET A 143 -5.59 34.67 -9.17
N THR A 144 -5.49 35.21 -10.39
CA THR A 144 -4.55 34.72 -11.41
C THR A 144 -3.08 34.87 -11.01
N LYS A 145 -2.77 35.80 -10.08
CA LYS A 145 -1.41 35.97 -9.53
C LYS A 145 -0.93 34.77 -8.71
N TYR A 146 -1.84 34.01 -8.11
CA TYR A 146 -1.51 32.87 -7.24
C TYR A 146 -1.50 31.53 -7.98
N ILE A 147 -1.94 31.50 -9.24
CA ILE A 147 -2.05 30.27 -10.03
C ILE A 147 -0.89 30.22 -11.01
N SER A 148 0.18 29.50 -10.65
CA SER A 148 1.30 29.25 -11.55
C SER A 148 0.93 28.21 -12.62
N PRO A 149 1.54 28.26 -13.83
CA PRO A 149 1.32 27.26 -14.86
C PRO A 149 1.61 25.82 -14.41
N GLN A 150 2.60 25.64 -13.54
CA GLN A 150 2.95 24.34 -12.97
C GLN A 150 1.82 23.76 -12.11
N LEU A 151 1.14 24.59 -11.31
CA LEU A 151 -0.01 24.15 -10.50
C LEU A 151 -1.16 23.69 -11.39
N ILE A 152 -1.40 24.37 -12.52
CA ILE A 152 -2.42 23.97 -13.49
C ILE A 152 -2.09 22.58 -14.08
N TYR A 153 -0.84 22.34 -14.48
CA TYR A 153 -0.43 21.04 -15.01
C TYR A 153 -0.55 19.91 -13.98
N CYS A 154 -0.13 20.15 -12.73
CA CYS A 154 -0.31 19.18 -11.65
C CYS A 154 -1.78 18.89 -11.38
N PHE A 155 -2.63 19.93 -11.38
CA PHE A 155 -4.07 19.78 -11.21
C PHE A 155 -4.69 18.91 -12.30
N TYR A 156 -4.39 19.17 -13.57
CA TYR A 156 -4.87 18.32 -14.66
C TYR A 156 -4.32 16.89 -14.59
N GLY A 157 -3.07 16.72 -14.15
CA GLY A 157 -2.48 15.39 -13.92
C GLY A 157 -3.24 14.57 -12.89
N ILE A 158 -3.57 15.16 -11.74
CA ILE A 158 -4.36 14.49 -10.68
C ILE A 158 -5.78 14.15 -11.19
N ASN A 159 -6.41 15.06 -11.94
CA ASN A 159 -7.73 14.81 -12.51
C ASN A 159 -7.71 13.66 -13.53
N LEU A 160 -6.66 13.56 -14.36
CA LEU A 160 -6.50 12.49 -15.34
C LEU A 160 -6.34 11.12 -14.66
N VAL A 161 -5.51 11.03 -13.61
CA VAL A 161 -5.37 9.80 -12.82
C VAL A 161 -6.70 9.40 -12.17
N THR A 162 -7.41 10.37 -11.59
CA THR A 162 -8.73 10.15 -10.98
C THR A 162 -9.73 9.64 -12.02
N ALA A 163 -9.75 10.22 -13.23
CA ALA A 163 -10.58 9.77 -14.33
C ALA A 163 -10.32 8.31 -14.69
N MET A 164 -9.05 7.93 -14.80
CA MET A 164 -8.63 6.58 -15.16
C MET A 164 -9.08 5.55 -14.13
N ILE A 165 -8.94 5.86 -12.83
CA ILE A 165 -9.41 5.01 -11.74
C ILE A 165 -10.95 4.86 -11.77
N LEU A 166 -11.67 5.96 -11.99
CA LEU A 166 -13.14 5.94 -12.07
C LEU A 166 -13.62 5.10 -13.26
N ILE A 167 -12.99 5.23 -14.42
CA ILE A 167 -13.31 4.46 -15.62
C ILE A 167 -13.00 2.97 -15.40
N GLN A 168 -11.84 2.65 -14.82
CA GLN A 168 -11.46 1.27 -14.50
C GLN A 168 -12.48 0.63 -13.55
N ASN A 169 -12.85 1.34 -12.48
CA ASN A 169 -13.86 0.88 -11.54
C ASN A 169 -15.23 0.71 -12.20
N TYR A 170 -15.65 1.66 -13.03
CA TYR A 170 -16.93 1.58 -13.77
C TYR A 170 -16.96 0.35 -14.70
N LEU A 171 -15.87 0.08 -15.42
CA LEU A 171 -15.78 -1.05 -16.33
C LEU A 171 -15.86 -2.39 -15.59
N ILE A 172 -15.12 -2.54 -14.47
CA ILE A 172 -15.11 -3.76 -13.66
C ILE A 172 -16.52 -4.09 -13.13
N HIS A 173 -17.24 -3.07 -12.63
CA HIS A 173 -18.61 -3.26 -12.14
C HIS A 173 -19.54 -3.70 -13.28
N ARG A 174 -19.47 -3.04 -14.45
CA ARG A 174 -20.29 -3.41 -15.62
C ARG A 174 -20.00 -4.81 -16.16
N ILE A 175 -18.75 -5.28 -16.11
CA ILE A 175 -18.39 -6.64 -16.53
C ILE A 175 -18.96 -7.67 -15.55
N LYS A 176 -18.87 -7.41 -14.24
CA LYS A 176 -19.42 -8.29 -13.20
C LYS A 176 -20.94 -8.46 -13.33
N ASP A 177 -21.66 -7.37 -13.60
CA ASP A 177 -23.12 -7.40 -13.77
C ASP A 177 -23.55 -8.24 -14.98
N LYS A 178 -22.81 -8.16 -16.10
CA LYS A 178 -23.07 -8.98 -17.30
C LYS A 178 -22.84 -10.48 -17.08
N ASN A 179 -21.93 -10.84 -16.19
CA ASN A 179 -21.65 -12.23 -15.85
C ASN A 179 -22.68 -12.79 -14.85
N ALA A 180 -23.23 -11.95 -13.98
CA ALA A 180 -24.28 -12.33 -13.03
C ALA A 180 -25.64 -12.57 -13.70
N SER A 181 -25.95 -11.89 -14.82
CA SER A 181 -27.20 -12.10 -15.57
C SER A 181 -27.18 -13.30 -16.52
N LYS A 182 -26.06 -14.03 -16.60
CA LYS A 182 -25.89 -15.22 -17.46
C LYS A 182 -25.94 -16.54 -16.68
N LEU A 183 -26.07 -16.48 -15.35
CA LEU A 183 -26.34 -17.60 -14.45
C LEU A 183 -27.82 -17.60 -14.06
#